data_AF-A0AA90PMD7-F1
#
_entry.id   AF-A0AA90PMD7-F1
#
_cell.length_a   1.000
_cell.length_b   1.000
_cell.length_c   1.000
_cell.angle_alpha   90.00
_cell.angle_beta   90.00
_cell.angle_gamma   90.00
#
_symmetry.space_group_name_H-M   'P 1'
#
loop_
_entity.id
_entity.type
_entity.pdbx_description
1 polymer ?
#
loop_
_entity_poly.entity_id
_entity_poly.type
_entity_poly.pdbx_seq_one_letter_code
_entity_poly.pdbx_strand_id
1 'polypeptide(L)'
;MDDQVMKLLKKHLLQQNKIKNSHHYMDKNFVFTSPEGYPLVQKLPAIRLQRLLKKLPHINKEITLFSFRHAHTSLLIEAGVGLKTQQRLGHTEKASQQ
;
A
#
# COMPACT_ATOMS: atom_id res chain seq x y z
N MET A 1 0.38 -2.97 -15.23
CA MET A 1 -0.37 -2.66 -14.00
C MET A 1 -1.81 -2.48 -14.38
N ASP A 2 -2.75 -2.81 -13.50
CA ASP A 2 -4.18 -2.63 -13.73
C ASP A 2 -4.53 -1.16 -14.04
N ASP A 3 -5.41 -0.94 -15.02
CA ASP A 3 -5.75 0.40 -15.53
C ASP A 3 -6.49 1.25 -14.49
N GLN A 4 -7.30 0.63 -13.63
CA GLN A 4 -8.00 1.35 -12.56
C GLN A 4 -7.00 1.86 -11.52
N VAL A 5 -6.02 1.03 -11.16
CA VAL A 5 -4.93 1.42 -10.25
C VAL A 5 -4.13 2.58 -10.83
N MET A 6 -3.77 2.51 -12.12
CA MET A 6 -3.03 3.59 -12.80
C MET A 6 -3.82 4.91 -12.82
N LYS A 7 -5.13 4.85 -13.05
CA LYS A 7 -6.02 6.02 -12.99
C LYS A 7 -6.04 6.65 -11.60
N LEU A 8 -6.11 5.84 -10.55
CA LEU A 8 -6.08 6.32 -9.16
C LEU A 8 -4.74 6.98 -8.81
N LEU A 9 -3.61 6.39 -9.23
CA LEU A 9 -2.28 6.96 -8.99
C LEU A 9 -2.09 8.30 -9.72
N LYS A 10 -2.55 8.41 -10.98
CA LYS A 10 -2.53 9.68 -11.72
C LYS A 10 -3.34 10.76 -11.01
N LYS A 11 -4.54 10.41 -10.52
CA LYS A 11 -5.38 11.34 -9.75
C LYS A 11 -4.69 11.79 -8.47
N HIS A 12 -4.07 10.86 -7.73
CA HIS A 12 -3.31 11.16 -6.52
C HIS A 12 -2.13 12.12 -6.79
N LEU A 13 -1.40 11.90 -7.88
CA LEU A 13 -0.31 12.79 -8.31
C LEU A 13 -0.79 14.22 -8.57
N LEU A 14 -1.92 14.39 -9.28
CA LEU A 14 -2.50 15.71 -9.51
C LEU A 14 -2.91 16.41 -8.21
N GLN A 15 -3.42 15.66 -7.24
CA GLN A 15 -3.77 16.19 -5.91
C GLN A 15 -2.51 16.62 -5.15
N GLN A 16 -1.45 15.81 -5.19
CA GLN A 16 -0.17 16.16 -4.57
C GLN A 16 0.42 17.42 -5.17
N ASN A 17 0.43 17.58 -6.50
CA ASN A 17 0.99 18.78 -7.13
C ASN A 17 0.29 20.06 -6.66
N LYS A 18 -1.01 20.00 -6.38
CA LYS A 18 -1.75 21.14 -5.80
C LYS A 18 -1.29 21.46 -4.38
N ILE A 19 -1.06 20.43 -3.57
CA ILE A 19 -0.63 20.56 -2.17
C ILE A 19 0.84 21.04 -2.11
N LYS A 20 1.70 20.52 -3.00
CA LYS A 20 3.11 20.91 -3.14
C LYS A 20 3.31 22.39 -3.40
N ASN A 21 2.34 23.06 -4.03
CA ASN A 21 2.38 24.50 -4.30
C ASN A 21 2.07 25.37 -3.06
N SER A 22 1.76 24.77 -1.91
CA SER A 22 1.54 25.50 -0.65
C SER A 22 2.86 25.95 -0.02
N HIS A 23 2.89 27.16 0.53
CA HIS A 23 4.07 27.69 1.24
C HIS A 23 4.52 26.85 2.45
N HIS A 24 3.63 26.04 3.01
CA HIS A 24 3.92 25.18 4.17
C HIS A 24 4.34 23.75 3.79
N TYR A 25 4.42 23.43 2.49
CA TYR A 25 4.78 22.09 2.04
C TYR A 25 6.30 21.89 2.05
N MET A 26 6.78 20.87 2.76
CA MET A 26 8.19 20.48 2.77
C MET A 26 8.40 19.24 1.89
N ASP A 27 8.99 19.41 0.70
CA ASP A 27 9.23 18.28 -0.19
C ASP A 27 10.39 17.41 0.29
N LYS A 28 10.06 16.21 0.78
CA LYS A 28 11.02 15.18 1.19
C LYS A 28 11.00 13.96 0.26
N ASN A 29 10.45 14.10 -0.94
CA ASN A 29 10.33 13.03 -1.94
C ASN A 29 9.53 11.80 -1.48
N PHE A 30 8.62 11.97 -0.51
CA PHE A 30 7.66 10.93 -0.14
C PHE A 30 6.49 10.87 -1.12
N VAL A 31 6.03 9.67 -1.44
CA VAL A 31 4.90 9.43 -2.38
C VAL A 31 3.53 9.62 -1.70
N PHE A 32 3.45 9.35 -0.40
CA PHE A 32 2.23 9.48 0.39
C PHE A 32 2.48 10.40 1.57
N THR A 33 2.02 11.65 1.44
CA THR A 33 2.32 12.72 2.38
C THR A 33 1.08 13.35 3.00
N SER A 34 1.27 13.99 4.16
CA SER A 34 0.35 14.97 4.72
C SER A 34 0.39 16.28 3.89
N PRO A 35 -0.56 17.21 4.11
CA PRO A 35 -0.55 18.51 3.44
C PRO A 35 0.73 19.34 3.64
N GLU A 36 1.52 19.00 4.66
CA GLU A 36 2.79 19.67 5.00
C GLU A 36 4.02 18.94 4.41
N GLY A 37 3.83 17.83 3.70
CA GLY A 37 4.92 17.08 3.03
C GLY A 37 5.60 16.01 3.88
N TYR A 38 5.13 15.77 5.10
CA TYR A 38 5.60 14.68 5.96
C TYR A 38 4.97 13.33 5.57
N PRO A 39 5.63 12.20 5.81
CA PRO A 39 5.09 10.90 5.48
C PRO A 39 3.81 10.62 6.30
N LEU A 40 2.84 9.96 5.68
CA LEU A 40 1.65 9.50 6.42
C LEU A 40 2.05 8.51 7.52
N VAL A 41 1.30 8.56 8.63
CA VAL A 41 1.48 7.63 9.76
C VAL A 41 1.33 6.19 9.27
N GLN A 42 2.31 5.34 9.57
CA GLN A 42 2.34 3.94 9.10
C GLN A 42 1.10 3.12 9.51
N LYS A 43 0.47 3.45 10.64
CA LYS A 43 -0.76 2.79 11.11
C LYS A 43 -2.02 3.17 10.31
N LEU A 44 -1.97 4.28 9.56
CA LEU A 44 -3.14 4.83 8.87
C LEU A 44 -3.77 3.85 7.86
N PRO A 45 -3.02 3.13 6.99
CA PRO A 45 -3.62 2.17 6.08
C PRO A 45 -4.30 1.01 6.81
N ALA A 46 -3.75 0.53 7.93
CA ALA A 46 -4.37 -0.52 8.73
C ALA A 46 -5.69 -0.06 9.37
N ILE A 47 -5.71 1.15 9.95
CA ILE A 47 -6.93 1.74 10.51
C ILE A 47 -8.00 1.93 9.43
N ARG A 48 -7.61 2.42 8.24
CA ARG A 48 -8.54 2.60 7.11
C ARG A 48 -9.09 1.27 6.62
N LEU A 49 -8.26 0.23 6.53
CA LEU A 49 -8.69 -1.11 6.17
C LEU A 49 -9.75 -1.64 7.15
N GLN A 50 -9.50 -1.54 8.46
CA GLN A 50 -10.47 -1.97 9.47
C GLN A 50 -11.79 -1.20 9.36
N ARG A 51 -11.74 0.11 9.08
CA ARG A 51 -12.95 0.92 8.84
C ARG A 51 -13.71 0.49 7.58
N LEU A 52 -13.03 0.01 6.54
CA LEU A 52 -13.66 -0.51 5.32
C LEU A 52 -14.29 -1.87 5.57
N LEU A 53 -13.60 -2.78 6.27
CA LEU A 53 -14.12 -4.11 6.61
C LEU A 53 -15.40 -4.04 7.46
N LYS A 54 -15.48 -3.09 8.39
CA LYS A 54 -16.71 -2.82 9.16
C LYS A 54 -17.92 -2.47 8.29
N LYS A 55 -17.72 -1.98 7.06
CA LYS A 55 -18.79 -1.67 6.10
C LYS A 55 -19.12 -2.84 5.17
N LEU A 56 -18.39 -3.95 5.27
CA LEU A 56 -18.54 -5.14 4.44
C LEU A 56 -18.90 -6.32 5.33
N PRO A 57 -20.16 -6.40 5.83
CA PRO A 57 -20.57 -7.36 6.85
C PRO A 57 -20.54 -8.82 6.38
N HIS A 58 -20.39 -9.07 5.08
CA HIS A 58 -20.23 -10.41 4.51
C HIS A 58 -18.79 -10.94 4.61
N ILE A 59 -17.82 -10.11 4.96
CA ILE A 59 -16.42 -10.52 5.14
C ILE A 59 -16.22 -10.88 6.62
N ASN A 60 -16.32 -12.18 6.92
CA ASN A 60 -16.14 -12.72 8.28
C ASN A 60 -14.68 -13.05 8.63
N LYS A 61 -13.75 -12.74 7.72
CA LYS A 61 -12.32 -13.03 7.89
C LYS A 61 -11.59 -11.81 8.47
N GLU A 62 -10.65 -12.06 9.38
CA GLU A 62 -9.70 -11.06 9.78
C GLU A 62 -8.72 -10.76 8.63
N ILE A 63 -8.85 -9.58 8.03
CA ILE A 63 -7.98 -9.12 6.94
C ILE A 63 -7.08 -8.00 7.46
N THR A 64 -5.78 -8.20 7.29
CA THR A 64 -4.74 -7.20 7.61
C THR A 64 -3.97 -6.81 6.35
N LEU A 65 -3.11 -5.79 6.45
CA LEU A 65 -2.20 -5.44 5.35
C LEU A 65 -1.27 -6.60 4.98
N PHE A 66 -0.89 -7.42 5.96
CA PHE A 66 -0.09 -8.62 5.75
C PHE A 66 -0.87 -9.68 4.95
N SER A 67 -2.17 -9.83 5.21
CA SER A 67 -3.05 -10.69 4.40
C SER A 67 -3.06 -10.29 2.93
N PHE A 68 -3.00 -8.99 2.60
CA PHE A 68 -2.89 -8.54 1.20
C PHE A 68 -1.53 -8.86 0.57
N ARG A 69 -0.44 -8.78 1.33
CA ARG A 69 0.88 -9.23 0.84
C ARG A 69 0.83 -10.70 0.47
N HIS A 70 0.26 -11.55 1.34
CA HIS A 70 0.09 -12.97 1.04
C HIS A 70 -0.79 -13.22 -0.17
N ALA A 71 -1.95 -12.56 -0.24
CA ALA A 71 -2.84 -12.69 -1.40
C ALA A 71 -2.13 -12.28 -2.70
N HIS A 72 -1.34 -11.20 -2.68
CA HIS A 72 -0.56 -10.78 -3.85
C HIS A 72 0.45 -11.86 -4.29
N THR A 73 1.16 -12.47 -3.35
CA THR A 73 2.10 -13.57 -3.64
C THR A 73 1.39 -14.79 -4.21
N SER A 74 0.29 -15.22 -3.58
CA SER A 74 -0.51 -16.37 -4.04
C SER A 74 -1.00 -16.16 -5.47
N LEU A 75 -1.56 -14.98 -5.78
CA LEU A 75 -2.00 -14.64 -7.14
C LEU A 75 -0.86 -14.65 -8.16
N LEU A 76 0.34 -14.19 -7.78
CA LEU A 76 1.50 -14.23 -8.67
C LEU A 76 2.02 -15.66 -8.91
N ILE A 77 1.92 -16.53 -7.90
CA ILE A 77 2.26 -17.96 -8.03
C ILE A 77 1.25 -18.65 -8.95
N GLU A 78 -0.04 -18.42 -8.73
CA GLU A 78 -1.13 -18.96 -9.56
C GLU A 78 -1.03 -18.50 -11.02
N ALA A 79 -0.60 -17.26 -11.27
CA ALA A 79 -0.34 -16.72 -12.60
C ALA A 79 0.95 -17.26 -13.26
N GLY A 80 1.64 -18.23 -12.65
CA GLY A 80 2.83 -18.86 -13.21
C GLY A 80 4.12 -18.02 -13.13
N VAL A 81 4.14 -16.93 -12.35
CA VAL A 81 5.30 -16.02 -12.20
C VAL A 81 6.26 -16.52 -11.08
N GLY A 82 6.30 -17.84 -10.87
CA GLY A 82 7.04 -18.48 -9.77
C GLY A 82 8.53 -18.16 -9.77
N LEU A 83 9.07 -17.89 -8.57
CA LEU A 83 10.47 -17.59 -8.20
C LEU A 83 10.90 -16.11 -8.17
N LYS A 84 10.50 -15.25 -9.12
CA LYS A 84 10.90 -13.81 -9.08
C LYS A 84 10.10 -12.97 -8.06
N THR A 85 9.01 -13.51 -7.53
CA THR A 85 8.12 -12.83 -6.59
C THR A 85 8.77 -12.59 -5.24
N GLN A 86 9.60 -13.51 -4.74
CA GLN A 86 10.31 -13.35 -3.46
C GLN A 86 11.34 -12.21 -3.50
N GLN A 87 12.00 -12.00 -4.65
CA GLN A 87 12.91 -10.88 -4.86
C GLN A 87 12.17 -9.53 -4.87
N ARG A 88 10.98 -9.46 -5.49
CA ARG A 88 10.12 -8.24 -5.48
C ARG A 88 9.55 -7.93 -4.09
N LEU A 89 9.41 -8.94 -3.24
CA LEU A 89 8.90 -8.83 -1.88
C LEU A 89 9.99 -8.51 -0.85
N GLY A 90 11.25 -8.39 -1.26
CA GLY A 90 12.34 -7.92 -0.41
C GLY A 90 12.62 -8.82 0.79
N HIS A 91 12.71 -10.14 0.59
CA HIS A 91 13.20 -11.02 1.64
C HIS A 91 14.71 -10.82 1.83
N THR A 92 15.09 -9.98 2.79
CA THR A 92 16.11 -10.39 3.75
C THR A 92 15.45 -11.43 4.65
N GLU A 93 15.88 -12.67 4.55
CA GLU A 93 15.51 -13.71 5.49
C GLU A 93 15.94 -13.28 6.90
N LYS A 94 15.01 -13.26 7.85
CA LYS A 94 15.37 -13.60 9.22
C LYS A 94 14.93 -15.03 9.45
N ALA A 95 15.83 -15.95 9.09
CA ALA A 95 15.89 -17.23 9.76
C ALA A 95 16.24 -16.96 11.23
N SER A 96 15.28 -17.12 12.13
CA SER A 96 15.47 -17.28 13.57
C SER A 96 14.23 -18.07 14.02
N GLN A 97 14.26 -19.40 14.08
CA GLN A 97 14.79 -20.20 15.20
C GLN A 97 14.53 -19.50 16.55
N GLN A 98 13.39 -19.78 17.18
CA GLN A 98 13.24 -20.67 18.33
C GLN A 98 11.77 -20.74 18.74
#